data_AF-A0A2V9G3C8-F1
#
_entry.id   AF-A0A2V9G3C8-F1
#
_cell.length_a   1.000
_cell.length_b   1.000
_cell.length_c   1.000
_cell.angle_alpha   90.00
_cell.angle_beta   90.00
_cell.angle_gamma   90.00
#
_symmetry.space_group_name_H-M   'P 1'
#
loop_
_entity.id
_entity.type
_entity.pdbx_description
1 polymer ?
#
loop_
_entity_poly.entity_id
_entity_poly.type
_entity_poly.pdbx_seq_one_letter_code
_entity_poly.pdbx_strand_id
1 'polypeptide(L)'
;YTNRTQNAQIKGGNLVITAQKEIYTGSDGVTRNYTSARIKTQGLFSQAYGRFEARIQIPAGQGMWPAFWMLGNDITSNSWPKCGEIDIMENIGKEPGTVHGSLHGPSTTGRTSDATARLSRPAGQNFADDFHLYAVEWERGTVRFYLDSNLYATFNQSQWPAGGTWVFDHPFFIILNVAVGGDWPGSPDNTTVFPQQMLVDYVRAYTKQ
;
A
#
# COMPACT_ATOMS: atom_id res chain seq x y z
N TYR A 1 -10.24 6.80 -8.81
CA TYR A 1 -9.08 7.69 -8.60
C TYR A 1 -9.06 8.75 -9.69
N THR A 2 -8.52 9.93 -9.41
CA THR A 2 -8.40 11.05 -10.38
C THR A 2 -6.96 11.54 -10.44
N ASN A 3 -6.62 12.34 -11.45
CA ASN A 3 -5.37 13.10 -11.55
C ASN A 3 -5.56 14.58 -11.13
N ARG A 4 -6.66 14.91 -10.43
CA ARG A 4 -6.98 16.29 -10.04
C ARG A 4 -6.07 16.72 -8.88
N THR A 5 -5.61 17.96 -8.91
CA THR A 5 -4.73 18.55 -7.88
C THR A 5 -5.37 18.57 -6.49
N GLN A 6 -6.71 18.61 -6.41
CA GLN A 6 -7.44 18.51 -5.15
C GLN A 6 -7.35 17.11 -4.49
N ASN A 7 -6.96 16.08 -5.23
CA ASN A 7 -6.77 14.72 -4.72
C ASN A 7 -5.29 14.36 -4.53
N ALA A 8 -4.36 15.04 -5.23
CA ALA A 8 -2.92 14.88 -5.05
C ALA A 8 -2.19 16.21 -5.29
N GLN A 9 -1.46 16.69 -4.29
CA GLN A 9 -0.67 17.92 -4.38
C GLN A 9 0.53 17.90 -3.43
N ILE A 10 1.55 18.70 -3.71
CA ILE A 10 2.62 18.99 -2.75
C ILE A 10 2.19 20.18 -1.89
N LYS A 11 2.17 20.02 -0.57
CA LYS A 11 1.82 21.08 0.38
C LYS A 11 2.65 20.95 1.66
N GLY A 12 3.32 22.03 2.04
CA GLY A 12 4.12 22.07 3.28
C GLY A 12 5.23 21.03 3.33
N GLY A 13 5.87 20.75 2.19
CA GLY A 13 6.94 19.73 2.09
C GLY A 13 6.46 18.30 1.87
N ASN A 14 5.16 18.00 2.05
CA ASN A 14 4.61 16.67 1.89
C ASN A 14 3.88 16.50 0.56
N LEU A 15 3.92 15.30 -0.01
CA LEU A 15 2.87 14.83 -0.90
C LEU A 15 1.60 14.55 -0.08
N VAL A 16 0.49 15.15 -0.48
CA VAL A 16 -0.82 15.03 0.19
C VAL A 16 -1.79 14.33 -0.75
N ILE A 17 -2.15 13.08 -0.44
CA ILE A 17 -3.23 12.35 -1.10
C ILE A 17 -4.51 12.59 -0.32
N THR A 18 -5.51 13.20 -0.95
CA THR A 18 -6.78 13.57 -0.31
C THR A 18 -7.95 12.77 -0.89
N ALA A 19 -8.61 11.99 -0.04
CA ALA A 19 -9.89 11.38 -0.30
C ALA A 19 -11.03 12.37 0.03
N GLN A 20 -11.94 12.59 -0.92
CA GLN A 20 -13.05 13.53 -0.79
C GLN A 20 -14.40 12.82 -0.99
N LYS A 21 -15.43 13.31 -0.30
CA LYS A 21 -16.83 12.98 -0.57
C LYS A 21 -17.39 14.00 -1.54
N GLU A 22 -17.47 13.61 -2.81
CA GLU A 22 -18.01 14.43 -3.89
C GLU A 22 -18.62 13.52 -4.97
N ILE A 23 -19.67 13.99 -5.64
CA ILE A 23 -20.20 13.29 -6.82
C ILE A 23 -19.30 13.66 -8.01
N TYR A 24 -18.67 12.65 -8.61
CA TYR A 24 -17.77 12.85 -9.74
C TYR A 24 -17.89 11.73 -10.77
N THR A 25 -18.05 12.13 -12.03
CA THR A 25 -17.98 11.22 -13.19
C THR A 25 -16.56 11.17 -13.72
N GLY A 26 -15.94 10.01 -13.63
CA GLY A 26 -14.57 9.80 -14.11
C GLY A 26 -14.46 9.81 -15.63
N SER A 27 -13.23 9.78 -16.14
CA SER A 27 -12.95 9.61 -17.57
C SER A 27 -13.43 8.27 -18.13
N ASP A 28 -13.76 7.31 -17.26
CA ASP A 28 -14.39 6.04 -17.58
C ASP A 28 -15.92 6.12 -17.70
N GLY A 29 -16.50 7.32 -17.55
CA GLY A 29 -17.96 7.54 -17.60
C GLY A 29 -18.71 7.07 -16.37
N VAL A 30 -18.03 6.58 -15.33
CA VAL A 30 -18.67 6.05 -14.12
C VAL A 30 -18.74 7.14 -13.04
N THR A 31 -19.96 7.44 -12.60
CA THR A 31 -20.23 8.36 -11.49
C THR A 31 -20.00 7.67 -10.15
N ARG A 32 -19.24 8.33 -9.27
CA ARG A 32 -18.89 7.85 -7.94
C ARG A 32 -19.16 8.94 -6.91
N ASN A 33 -19.31 8.53 -5.65
CA ASN A 33 -19.57 9.42 -4.51
C ASN A 33 -18.30 9.88 -3.78
N TYR A 34 -17.14 9.40 -4.24
CA TYR A 34 -15.84 9.69 -3.65
C TYR A 34 -14.78 9.83 -4.72
N THR A 35 -13.81 10.71 -4.47
CA THR A 35 -12.59 10.84 -5.26
C THR A 35 -11.37 10.68 -4.36
N SER A 36 -10.26 10.26 -4.95
CA SER A 36 -8.96 10.12 -4.29
C SER A 36 -7.89 10.00 -5.38
N ALA A 37 -6.62 9.85 -5.01
CA ALA A 37 -5.52 9.59 -5.94
C ALA A 37 -4.88 8.20 -5.73
N ARG A 38 -4.38 7.64 -6.83
CA ARG A 38 -3.49 6.48 -6.88
C ARG A 38 -2.31 6.86 -7.76
N ILE A 39 -1.15 7.02 -7.16
CA ILE A 39 0.08 7.46 -7.81
C ILE A 39 0.96 6.23 -8.00
N LYS A 40 1.57 6.09 -9.17
CA LYS A 40 2.43 4.95 -9.49
C LYS A 40 3.67 5.38 -10.26
N THR A 41 4.77 4.68 -10.06
CA THR A 41 6.03 4.90 -10.81
C THR A 41 6.18 4.02 -12.05
N GLN A 42 5.13 3.28 -12.45
CA GLN A 42 5.16 2.38 -13.60
C GLN A 42 5.68 3.08 -14.87
N GLY A 43 6.69 2.50 -15.52
CA GLY A 43 7.33 3.07 -16.72
C GLY A 43 8.30 4.23 -16.45
N LEU A 44 8.45 4.66 -15.20
CA LEU A 44 9.35 5.75 -14.79
C LEU A 44 10.45 5.26 -13.84
N PHE A 45 10.08 4.48 -12.84
CA PHE A 45 11.00 3.88 -11.88
C PHE A 45 10.51 2.50 -11.47
N SER A 46 11.39 1.52 -11.58
CA SER A 46 11.23 0.19 -11.01
C SER A 46 12.60 -0.34 -10.59
N GLN A 47 12.65 -1.09 -9.49
CA GLN A 47 13.89 -1.66 -8.97
C GLN A 47 13.61 -3.06 -8.43
N ALA A 48 14.53 -3.99 -8.66
CA ALA A 48 14.55 -5.29 -7.99
C ALA A 48 15.46 -5.20 -6.77
N TYR A 49 15.01 -5.76 -5.64
CA TYR A 49 15.77 -5.83 -4.40
C TYR A 49 16.15 -4.46 -3.81
N GLY A 50 16.73 -4.49 -2.61
CA GLY A 50 17.11 -3.30 -1.85
C GLY A 50 16.09 -2.93 -0.78
N ARG A 51 16.19 -1.70 -0.28
CA ARG A 51 15.29 -1.16 0.74
C ARG A 51 14.35 -0.16 0.11
N PHE A 52 13.05 -0.29 0.38
CA PHE A 52 12.03 0.67 -0.01
C PHE A 52 11.37 1.18 1.26
N GLU A 53 11.34 2.49 1.44
CA GLU A 53 10.75 3.09 2.63
C GLU A 53 10.00 4.38 2.30
N ALA A 54 9.01 4.68 3.13
CA ALA A 54 8.30 5.94 3.09
C ALA A 54 7.95 6.40 4.51
N ARG A 55 8.11 7.71 4.76
CA ARG A 55 7.65 8.34 5.99
C ARG A 55 6.25 8.90 5.75
N ILE A 56 5.25 8.27 6.36
CA ILE A 56 3.83 8.49 6.04
C ILE A 56 3.03 8.72 7.33
N GLN A 57 2.13 9.70 7.31
CA GLN A 57 1.00 9.78 8.25
C GLN A 57 -0.25 9.33 7.50
N ILE A 58 -0.92 8.30 8.02
CA ILE A 58 -2.10 7.69 7.40
C ILE A 58 -3.41 8.34 7.86
N PRO A 59 -4.48 8.32 7.05
CA PRO A 59 -5.83 8.70 7.50
C PRO A 59 -6.42 7.64 8.44
N ALA A 60 -7.46 8.02 9.18
CA ALA A 60 -8.28 7.12 10.00
C ALA A 60 -9.77 7.38 9.76
N GLY A 61 -10.59 6.34 9.93
CA GLY A 61 -12.03 6.39 9.77
C GLY A 61 -12.59 5.19 9.02
N GLN A 62 -13.84 4.85 9.31
CA GLN A 62 -14.56 3.77 8.65
C GLN A 62 -14.51 3.92 7.12
N GLY A 63 -14.13 2.84 6.44
CA GLY A 63 -14.02 2.78 4.99
C GLY A 63 -12.76 3.42 4.37
N MET A 64 -11.84 3.98 5.16
CA MET A 64 -10.53 4.41 4.64
C MET A 64 -9.59 3.22 4.48
N TRP A 65 -8.85 3.19 3.38
CA TRP A 65 -7.83 2.18 3.10
C TRP A 65 -6.60 2.81 2.42
N PRO A 66 -5.70 3.42 3.21
CA PRO A 66 -4.41 3.89 2.72
C PRO A 66 -3.46 2.70 2.46
N ALA A 67 -2.66 2.83 1.40
CA ALA A 67 -1.68 1.80 1.03
C ALA A 67 -0.40 2.42 0.46
N PHE A 68 0.74 1.84 0.85
CA PHE A 68 2.06 1.98 0.24
C PHE A 68 2.54 0.58 -0.15
N TRP A 69 2.69 0.36 -1.44
CA TRP A 69 2.85 -0.98 -1.99
C TRP A 69 3.61 -0.96 -3.31
N MET A 70 3.93 -2.15 -3.81
CA MET A 70 4.72 -2.34 -5.01
C MET A 70 4.13 -3.48 -5.85
N LEU A 71 4.32 -3.40 -7.17
CA LEU A 71 3.79 -4.37 -8.12
C LEU A 71 4.83 -4.69 -9.19
N GLY A 72 4.89 -5.95 -9.65
CA GLY A 72 5.82 -6.37 -10.69
C GLY A 72 5.68 -5.50 -11.95
N ASN A 73 6.81 -5.05 -12.49
CA ASN A 73 6.81 -4.14 -13.64
C ASN A 73 6.39 -4.82 -14.96
N ASP A 74 6.29 -6.13 -14.95
CA ASP A 74 5.84 -6.99 -16.04
C ASP A 74 4.33 -7.22 -16.06
N ILE A 75 3.53 -6.54 -15.21
CA ILE A 75 2.07 -6.71 -15.08
C ILE A 75 1.30 -6.70 -16.41
N THR A 76 1.78 -5.99 -17.43
CA THR A 76 1.13 -5.93 -18.75
C THR A 76 1.30 -7.22 -19.57
N SER A 77 2.39 -7.95 -19.36
CA SER A 77 2.68 -9.24 -19.99
C SER A 77 2.40 -10.43 -19.07
N ASN A 78 2.42 -10.20 -17.75
CA ASN A 78 2.29 -11.21 -16.71
C ASN A 78 1.25 -10.74 -15.69
N SER A 79 -0.03 -11.01 -15.97
CA SER A 79 -1.14 -10.45 -15.19
C SER A 79 -1.09 -10.82 -13.71
N TRP A 80 -1.61 -9.95 -12.84
CA TRP A 80 -1.82 -10.25 -11.43
C TRP A 80 -2.57 -11.59 -11.23
N PRO A 81 -2.17 -12.43 -10.26
CA PRO A 81 -1.11 -12.22 -9.27
C PRO A 81 0.28 -12.69 -9.71
N LYS A 82 0.47 -13.06 -10.98
CA LYS A 82 1.74 -13.66 -11.46
C LYS A 82 2.90 -12.66 -11.51
N CYS A 83 2.62 -11.36 -11.68
CA CYS A 83 3.62 -10.30 -11.54
C CYS A 83 4.07 -10.07 -10.10
N GLY A 84 3.33 -10.58 -9.11
CA GLY A 84 3.61 -10.37 -7.70
C GLY A 84 3.27 -8.97 -7.19
N GLU A 85 3.02 -8.90 -5.88
CA GLU A 85 2.67 -7.69 -5.13
C GLU A 85 3.35 -7.69 -3.76
N ILE A 86 3.92 -6.55 -3.36
CA ILE A 86 4.52 -6.35 -2.04
C ILE A 86 3.83 -5.15 -1.39
N ASP A 87 2.99 -5.41 -0.40
CA ASP A 87 2.26 -4.37 0.34
C ASP A 87 3.05 -3.97 1.57
N ILE A 88 3.87 -2.93 1.43
CA ILE A 88 4.77 -2.44 2.49
C ILE A 88 3.97 -1.95 3.69
N MET A 89 2.84 -1.28 3.43
CA MET A 89 1.88 -0.86 4.44
C MET A 89 0.49 -0.82 3.84
N GLU A 90 -0.43 -1.52 4.48
CA GLU A 90 -1.86 -1.26 4.40
C GLU A 90 -2.44 -1.01 5.79
N ASN A 91 -3.48 -0.19 5.87
CA ASN A 91 -4.27 0.00 7.07
C ASN A 91 -5.76 -0.07 6.75
N ILE A 92 -6.52 -0.62 7.69
CA ILE A 92 -7.98 -0.50 7.74
C ILE A 92 -8.30 0.71 8.61
N GLY A 93 -8.90 1.75 8.05
CA GLY A 93 -9.05 3.03 8.75
C GLY A 93 -9.89 2.98 10.03
N LYS A 94 -10.75 1.96 10.21
CA LYS A 94 -11.50 1.73 11.47
C LYS A 94 -10.64 1.06 12.57
N GLU A 95 -9.48 0.54 12.20
CA GLU A 95 -8.47 -0.09 13.05
C GLU A 95 -7.12 0.64 12.90
N PRO A 96 -7.06 1.96 13.17
CA PRO A 96 -5.88 2.77 12.84
C PRO A 96 -4.64 2.45 13.69
N GLY A 97 -4.78 1.60 14.71
CA GLY A 97 -3.67 1.05 15.50
C GLY A 97 -3.02 -0.21 14.91
N THR A 98 -3.46 -0.72 13.75
CA THR A 98 -2.92 -1.94 13.14
C THR A 98 -2.50 -1.69 11.69
N VAL A 99 -1.31 -2.13 11.30
CA VAL A 99 -0.89 -2.16 9.89
C VAL A 99 -0.60 -3.58 9.43
N HIS A 100 -0.76 -3.79 8.12
CA HIS A 100 -0.55 -5.06 7.46
C HIS A 100 0.60 -4.95 6.47
N GLY A 101 1.48 -5.95 6.48
CA GLY A 101 2.46 -6.18 5.42
C GLY A 101 2.16 -7.50 4.74
N SER A 102 1.99 -7.46 3.42
CA SER A 102 1.55 -8.62 2.62
C SER A 102 2.45 -8.88 1.42
N LEU A 103 2.50 -10.14 1.02
CA LEU A 103 3.03 -10.60 -0.26
C LEU A 103 1.94 -11.38 -0.97
N HIS A 104 1.67 -11.05 -2.23
CA HIS A 104 0.75 -11.81 -3.08
C HIS A 104 1.48 -12.38 -4.29
N GLY A 105 1.25 -13.66 -4.55
CA GLY A 105 1.80 -14.38 -5.71
C GLY A 105 0.79 -15.35 -6.33
N PRO A 106 1.15 -16.01 -7.43
CA PRO A 106 0.28 -16.99 -8.07
C PRO A 106 0.16 -18.27 -7.24
N SER A 107 -1.02 -18.88 -7.32
CA SER A 107 -1.36 -20.15 -6.69
C SER A 107 -1.96 -21.12 -7.70
N THR A 108 -1.67 -22.41 -7.55
CA THR A 108 -2.31 -23.50 -8.30
C THR A 108 -3.58 -24.02 -7.62
N THR A 109 -3.84 -23.62 -6.37
CA THR A 109 -4.94 -24.14 -5.52
C THR A 109 -5.95 -23.08 -5.10
N GLY A 110 -5.70 -21.81 -5.42
CA GLY A 110 -6.57 -20.68 -5.05
C GLY A 110 -6.36 -19.47 -5.97
N ARG A 111 -7.05 -18.36 -5.67
CA ARG A 111 -6.92 -17.11 -6.42
C ARG A 111 -5.51 -16.53 -6.34
N THR A 112 -4.92 -16.61 -5.15
CA THR A 112 -3.60 -16.09 -4.79
C THR A 112 -2.91 -17.04 -3.82
N SER A 113 -1.59 -16.93 -3.74
CA SER A 113 -0.78 -17.45 -2.64
C SER A 113 -0.28 -16.26 -1.85
N ASP A 114 -0.63 -16.21 -0.56
CA ASP A 114 -0.47 -15.01 0.25
C ASP A 114 0.38 -15.28 1.50
N ALA A 115 1.21 -14.31 1.86
CA ALA A 115 1.86 -14.26 3.16
C ALA A 115 1.64 -12.87 3.76
N THR A 116 0.88 -12.82 4.87
CA THR A 116 0.51 -11.57 5.53
C THR A 116 0.93 -11.61 6.99
N ALA A 117 1.51 -10.51 7.45
CA ALA A 117 1.78 -10.24 8.85
C ALA A 117 1.14 -8.91 9.25
N ARG A 118 0.86 -8.76 10.54
CA ARG A 118 0.33 -7.52 11.10
C ARG A 118 1.15 -7.06 12.29
N LEU A 119 1.19 -5.76 12.49
CA LEU A 119 1.71 -5.13 13.69
C LEU A 119 0.65 -4.21 14.27
N SER A 120 0.32 -4.39 15.54
CA SER A 120 -0.66 -3.58 16.27
C SER A 120 0.00 -2.82 17.40
N ARG A 121 -0.37 -1.55 17.60
CA ARG A 121 -0.05 -0.79 18.80
C ARG A 121 -0.92 -1.26 19.98
N PRO A 122 -0.52 -0.94 21.23
CA PRO A 122 -1.41 -1.07 22.37
C PRO A 122 -2.74 -0.35 22.16
N ALA A 123 -3.79 -0.84 22.82
CA ALA A 123 -5.12 -0.27 22.70
C ALA A 123 -5.14 1.24 22.98
N GLY A 124 -5.84 1.98 22.12
CA GLY A 124 -5.96 3.45 22.23
C GLY A 124 -4.82 4.25 21.59
N GLN A 125 -3.81 3.60 21.01
CA GLN A 125 -2.77 4.28 20.23
C GLN A 125 -2.94 3.99 18.74
N ASN A 126 -2.79 5.02 17.90
CA ASN A 126 -2.99 4.88 16.45
C ASN A 126 -1.72 5.24 15.67
N PHE A 127 -1.58 4.66 14.49
CA PHE A 127 -0.56 5.08 13.51
C PHE A 127 -1.01 6.31 12.71
N ALA A 128 -2.28 6.70 12.78
CA ALA A 128 -2.80 7.91 12.14
C ALA A 128 -2.43 9.21 12.88
N ASP A 129 -1.99 9.10 14.14
CA ASP A 129 -1.74 10.26 15.01
C ASP A 129 -0.44 11.00 14.67
N ASP A 130 0.53 10.33 14.03
CA ASP A 130 1.83 10.91 13.64
C ASP A 130 2.38 10.23 12.37
N PHE A 131 3.49 10.75 11.85
CA PHE A 131 4.26 10.10 10.80
C PHE A 131 5.03 8.90 11.33
N HIS A 132 4.98 7.81 10.59
CA HIS A 132 5.74 6.59 10.84
C HIS A 132 6.57 6.19 9.63
N LEU A 133 7.66 5.45 9.86
CA LEU A 133 8.52 4.94 8.80
C LEU A 133 8.12 3.50 8.46
N TYR A 134 7.50 3.32 7.30
CA TYR A 134 7.13 2.01 6.75
C TYR A 134 8.19 1.58 5.75
N ALA A 135 8.70 0.35 5.88
CA ALA A 135 9.73 -0.12 4.97
C ALA A 135 9.72 -1.62 4.73
N VAL A 136 10.27 -2.01 3.58
CA VAL A 136 10.74 -3.36 3.32
C VAL A 136 12.21 -3.38 2.99
N GLU A 137 12.90 -4.42 3.44
CA GLU A 137 14.19 -4.85 2.90
C GLU A 137 13.98 -6.15 2.14
N TRP A 138 14.30 -6.13 0.86
CA TRP A 138 14.05 -7.21 -0.06
C TRP A 138 15.35 -7.64 -0.73
N GLU A 139 15.66 -8.92 -0.61
CA GLU A 139 16.77 -9.56 -1.31
C GLU A 139 16.30 -10.89 -1.91
N ARG A 140 17.17 -11.56 -2.66
CA ARG A 140 16.81 -12.82 -3.31
C ARG A 140 16.33 -13.84 -2.27
N GLY A 141 15.07 -14.26 -2.40
CA GLY A 141 14.45 -15.27 -1.54
C GLY A 141 13.96 -14.78 -0.17
N THR A 142 14.11 -13.50 0.16
CA THR A 142 13.69 -12.97 1.47
C THR A 142 13.12 -11.55 1.36
N VAL A 143 11.98 -11.30 2.02
CA VAL A 143 11.41 -9.96 2.22
C VAL A 143 11.19 -9.74 3.72
N ARG A 144 11.68 -8.62 4.24
CA ARG A 144 11.59 -8.22 5.65
C ARG A 144 10.81 -6.92 5.78
N PHE A 145 9.84 -6.86 6.67
CA PHE A 145 8.99 -5.69 6.88
C PHE A 145 9.33 -4.98 8.18
N TYR A 146 9.36 -3.65 8.13
CA TYR A 146 9.76 -2.79 9.23
C TYR A 146 8.74 -1.67 9.46
N LEU A 147 8.54 -1.34 10.72
CA LEU A 147 7.83 -0.14 11.16
C LEU A 147 8.64 0.60 12.21
N ASP A 148 8.96 1.87 11.95
CA ASP A 148 9.83 2.69 12.80
C ASP A 148 11.15 1.96 13.16
N SER A 149 11.77 1.38 12.14
CA SER A 149 12.98 0.56 12.23
C SER A 149 12.85 -0.78 12.97
N ASN A 150 11.67 -1.12 13.49
CA ASN A 150 11.42 -2.42 14.12
C ASN A 150 11.02 -3.45 13.06
N LEU A 151 11.82 -4.49 12.90
CA LEU A 151 11.48 -5.67 12.11
C LEU A 151 10.28 -6.38 12.76
N TYR A 152 9.18 -6.54 12.03
CA TYR A 152 8.00 -7.26 12.52
C TYR A 152 7.63 -8.50 11.71
N ALA A 153 8.16 -8.65 10.50
CA ALA A 153 7.93 -9.84 9.68
C ALA A 153 9.13 -10.15 8.78
N THR A 154 9.36 -11.44 8.54
CA THR A 154 10.30 -11.96 7.55
C THR A 154 9.61 -13.09 6.80
N PHE A 155 9.52 -12.98 5.47
CA PHE A 155 9.04 -14.04 4.60
C PHE A 155 10.19 -14.57 3.76
N ASN A 156 10.35 -15.89 3.78
CA ASN A 156 11.39 -16.59 3.01
C ASN A 156 10.74 -17.44 1.93
N GLN A 157 11.37 -17.49 0.76
CA GLN A 157 10.97 -18.34 -0.36
C GLN A 157 10.85 -19.81 0.03
N SER A 158 11.74 -20.30 0.91
CA SER A 158 11.71 -21.68 1.41
C SER A 158 10.50 -22.00 2.28
N GLN A 159 9.78 -20.98 2.75
CA GLN A 159 8.57 -21.08 3.57
C GLN A 159 7.32 -20.61 2.81
N TRP A 160 7.45 -20.37 1.49
CA TRP A 160 6.33 -19.93 0.67
C TRP A 160 5.20 -20.97 0.69
N PRO A 161 3.92 -20.57 0.72
CA PRO A 161 2.81 -21.51 0.85
C PRO A 161 2.81 -22.57 -0.26
N ALA A 162 2.47 -23.81 0.12
CA ALA A 162 2.40 -24.93 -0.82
C ALA A 162 1.40 -24.64 -1.96
N GLY A 163 1.79 -24.97 -3.19
CA GLY A 163 1.03 -24.63 -4.40
C GLY A 163 1.21 -23.19 -4.89
N GLY A 164 1.95 -22.36 -4.16
CA GLY A 164 2.35 -21.03 -4.59
C GLY A 164 3.69 -21.02 -5.32
N THR A 165 3.90 -20.05 -6.21
CA THR A 165 5.20 -19.75 -6.81
C THR A 165 5.73 -18.43 -6.26
N TRP A 166 7.00 -18.42 -5.81
CA TRP A 166 7.69 -17.19 -5.45
C TRP A 166 8.02 -16.37 -6.70
N VAL A 167 7.54 -15.13 -6.75
CA VAL A 167 7.67 -14.24 -7.92
C VAL A 167 8.36 -12.90 -7.59
N PHE A 168 8.96 -12.78 -6.40
CA PHE A 168 9.63 -11.56 -5.94
C PHE A 168 11.12 -11.57 -6.34
N ASP A 169 11.37 -11.66 -7.64
CA ASP A 169 12.70 -11.88 -8.24
C ASP A 169 13.02 -11.04 -9.49
N HIS A 170 12.15 -10.08 -9.82
CA HIS A 170 12.28 -9.15 -10.94
C HIS A 170 11.90 -7.72 -10.48
N PRO A 171 12.06 -6.65 -11.27
CA PRO A 171 11.83 -5.28 -10.79
C PRO A 171 10.36 -4.95 -10.50
N PHE A 172 10.12 -4.22 -9.42
CA PHE A 172 8.79 -3.75 -9.02
C PHE A 172 8.72 -2.22 -9.08
N PHE A 173 7.55 -1.66 -9.40
CA PHE A 173 7.29 -0.23 -9.31
C PHE A 173 6.47 0.10 -8.06
N ILE A 174 6.56 1.34 -7.58
CA ILE A 174 5.93 1.81 -6.35
C ILE A 174 4.53 2.36 -6.63
N ILE A 175 3.61 2.17 -5.67
CA ILE A 175 2.25 2.67 -5.68
C ILE A 175 1.92 3.27 -4.31
N LEU A 176 1.24 4.43 -4.34
CA LEU A 176 0.64 5.08 -3.16
C LEU A 176 -0.83 5.39 -3.47
N ASN A 177 -1.75 5.06 -2.56
CA ASN A 177 -3.14 5.47 -2.69
C ASN A 177 -3.88 5.56 -1.35
N VAL A 178 -5.05 6.20 -1.39
CA VAL A 178 -6.09 6.07 -0.36
C VAL A 178 -7.36 5.60 -1.04
N ALA A 179 -7.72 4.32 -0.87
CA ALA A 179 -9.01 3.81 -1.32
C ALA A 179 -10.12 4.23 -0.35
N VAL A 180 -11.34 4.30 -0.86
CA VAL A 180 -12.55 4.63 -0.09
C VAL A 180 -13.57 3.53 -0.33
N GLY A 181 -13.83 2.71 0.68
CA GLY A 181 -14.60 1.49 0.56
C GLY A 181 -13.78 0.29 0.09
N GLY A 182 -14.45 -0.86 0.03
CA GLY A 182 -13.89 -2.16 -0.34
C GLY A 182 -14.38 -3.25 0.61
N ASP A 183 -14.30 -4.52 0.19
CA ASP A 183 -14.78 -5.64 0.99
C ASP A 183 -14.04 -5.75 2.34
N TRP A 184 -12.75 -5.39 2.35
CA TRP A 184 -11.91 -5.44 3.54
C TRP A 184 -12.14 -4.27 4.52
N PRO A 185 -12.04 -3.00 4.11
CA PRO A 185 -12.33 -1.88 5.02
C PRO A 185 -13.82 -1.69 5.34
N GLY A 186 -14.71 -2.27 4.52
CA GLY A 186 -16.12 -1.92 4.49
C GLY A 186 -16.34 -0.54 3.86
N SER A 187 -17.60 -0.17 3.64
CA SER A 187 -17.96 1.15 3.12
C SER A 187 -17.81 2.25 4.18
N PRO A 188 -17.58 3.51 3.79
CA PRO A 188 -17.81 4.65 4.67
C PRO A 188 -19.24 4.66 5.22
N ASP A 189 -19.42 5.16 6.44
CA ASP A 189 -20.72 5.32 7.09
C ASP A 189 -20.89 6.72 7.69
N ASN A 190 -21.90 6.91 8.55
CA ASN A 190 -22.18 8.20 9.17
C ASN A 190 -21.08 8.67 10.16
N THR A 191 -20.15 7.80 10.56
CA THR A 191 -19.00 8.14 11.39
C THR A 191 -17.78 8.59 10.59
N THR A 192 -17.76 8.33 9.27
CA THR A 192 -16.65 8.71 8.41
C THR A 192 -16.63 10.22 8.14
N VAL A 193 -15.62 10.90 8.66
CA VAL A 193 -15.36 12.32 8.39
C VAL A 193 -14.57 12.46 7.10
N PHE A 194 -14.95 13.44 6.26
CA PHE A 194 -14.23 13.84 5.06
C PHE A 194 -13.88 15.34 5.12
N PRO A 195 -12.79 15.79 4.45
CA PRO A 195 -11.83 14.99 3.70
C PRO A 195 -10.91 14.15 4.61
N GLN A 196 -10.29 13.12 4.04
CA GLN A 196 -9.25 12.30 4.69
C GLN A 196 -7.95 12.42 3.91
N GLN A 197 -6.83 12.45 4.62
CA GLN A 197 -5.53 12.72 4.01
C GLN A 197 -4.49 11.68 4.41
N MET A 198 -3.73 11.21 3.43
CA MET A 198 -2.44 10.55 3.65
C MET A 198 -1.34 11.54 3.31
N LEU A 199 -0.47 11.82 4.28
CA LEU A 199 0.67 12.70 4.12
C LEU A 199 1.92 11.86 3.93
N VAL A 200 2.68 12.11 2.88
CA VAL A 200 3.93 11.43 2.57
C VAL A 200 5.05 12.46 2.54
N ASP A 201 5.95 12.39 3.52
CA ASP A 201 7.11 13.28 3.62
C ASP A 201 8.14 12.92 2.55
N TYR A 202 8.49 11.63 2.47
CA TYR A 202 9.35 11.12 1.41
C TYR A 202 9.05 9.66 1.08
N VAL A 203 9.51 9.26 -0.10
CA VAL A 203 9.70 7.87 -0.51
C VAL A 203 11.16 7.71 -0.95
N ARG A 204 11.83 6.67 -0.49
CA ARG A 204 13.22 6.37 -0.85
C ARG A 204 13.39 4.90 -1.21
N ALA A 205 14.23 4.65 -2.20
CA ALA A 205 14.69 3.34 -2.59
C ALA A 205 16.22 3.31 -2.52
N TYR A 206 16.79 2.26 -1.92
CA TYR A 206 18.22 2.08 -1.74
C TYR A 206 18.64 0.73 -2.29
N THR A 207 19.84 0.63 -2.81
CA THR A 207 20.49 -0.65 -3.15
C THR A 207 21.45 -1.05 -2.04
N LYS A 208 21.63 -2.37 -1.86
CA LYS A 208 22.70 -2.90 -1.01
C LYS A 208 24.03 -2.66 -1.74
N GLN A 209 25.00 -2.05 -1.06
CA GLN A 209 26.37 -1.93 -1.57
C GLN A 209 27.06 -3.30 -1.60
#